data_AF-A0A7R7ALN0-F1
#
_entry.id   AF-A0A7R7ALN0-F1
#
_cell.length_a   1.000
_cell.length_b   1.000
_cell.length_c   1.000
_cell.angle_alpha   90.00
_cell.angle_beta   90.00
_cell.angle_gamma   90.00
#
_symmetry.space_group_name_H-M   'P 1'
#
loop_
_entity.id
_entity.type
_entity.pdbx_description
1 polymer ?
#
loop_
_entity_poly.entity_id
_entity_poly.type
_entity_poly.pdbx_seq_one_letter_code
_entity_poly.pdbx_strand_id
1 'polypeptide(L)'
;MYAKASCHACEKITSAFEGRIISQAYGDTRAILGLRRGNGRKWPDEFNVQVTREAEKIDVAVKGDELPAAVWLTCLNHRPLILDNKPVSGNVKVDLALWSPLKDYQDRLAALGPGTVSVAKRYRFDEFFRFINRIAFAYAHASLRGKFSPLTVEYILRDRGKWITRYIGGDIIGRPDDASHDIHELYLAQIKAHGLTYVAVRVHLFALNDFPAYVVIVGTENAETEQPTGAAHDVKDPGSWTKVNFERFRAETVPHPRVRFRRVPDE
;
A
#
# COMPACT_ATOMS: atom_id res chain seq x y z
N MET A 1 -14.84 -6.02 -26.86
CA MET A 1 -14.27 -4.67 -26.65
C MET A 1 -14.98 -4.06 -25.44
N TYR A 2 -14.36 -3.99 -24.27
CA TYR A 2 -14.98 -3.36 -23.09
C TYR A 2 -14.92 -1.84 -23.27
N ALA A 3 -16.07 -1.18 -23.40
CA ALA A 3 -16.16 0.20 -23.88
C ALA A 3 -15.62 1.27 -22.89
N LYS A 4 -15.31 0.91 -21.63
CA LYS A 4 -14.58 1.68 -20.60
C LYS A 4 -14.41 0.83 -19.33
N ALA A 5 -13.29 1.01 -18.61
CA ALA A 5 -13.00 0.27 -17.37
C ALA A 5 -13.79 0.78 -16.14
N SER A 6 -14.33 1.99 -16.19
CA SER A 6 -15.20 2.57 -15.16
C SER A 6 -16.18 3.58 -15.78
N CYS A 7 -17.34 3.79 -15.16
CA CYS A 7 -18.21 4.90 -15.56
C CYS A 7 -17.58 6.24 -15.16
N HIS A 8 -18.00 7.33 -15.82
CA HIS A 8 -17.45 8.67 -15.59
C HIS A 8 -17.59 9.14 -14.12
N ALA A 9 -18.70 8.80 -13.45
CA ALA A 9 -18.91 9.17 -12.04
C ALA A 9 -17.90 8.46 -11.12
N CYS A 10 -17.68 7.15 -11.30
CA CYS A 10 -16.69 6.40 -10.54
C CYS A 10 -15.28 6.91 -10.83
N GLU A 11 -14.94 7.13 -12.11
CA GLU A 11 -13.64 7.67 -12.51
C GLU A 11 -13.34 9.02 -11.85
N LYS A 12 -14.32 9.93 -11.80
CA LYS A 12 -14.17 11.23 -11.13
C LYS A 12 -13.82 11.08 -9.64
N ILE A 13 -14.38 10.07 -8.97
CA ILE A 13 -14.09 9.79 -7.55
C ILE A 13 -12.70 9.17 -7.41
N THR A 14 -12.37 8.18 -8.24
CA THR A 14 -11.17 7.38 -8.01
C THR A 14 -9.89 8.03 -8.53
N SER A 15 -9.97 8.73 -9.67
CA SER A 15 -8.84 9.46 -10.26
C SER A 15 -8.18 10.44 -9.30
N ALA A 16 -8.96 11.08 -8.42
CA ALA A 16 -8.45 12.05 -7.47
C ALA A 16 -7.48 11.42 -6.44
N PHE A 17 -7.85 10.30 -5.83
CA PHE A 17 -6.97 9.64 -4.85
C PHE A 17 -5.89 8.80 -5.52
N GLU A 18 -6.19 8.18 -6.68
CA GLU A 18 -5.18 7.48 -7.49
C GLU A 18 -4.05 8.42 -7.91
N GLY A 19 -4.41 9.59 -8.44
CA GLY A 19 -3.45 10.60 -8.84
C GLY A 19 -2.57 11.05 -7.68
N ARG A 20 -3.15 11.24 -6.49
CA ARG A 20 -2.37 11.57 -5.28
C ARG A 20 -1.45 10.45 -4.86
N ILE A 21 -1.91 9.21 -4.75
CA ILE A 21 -1.04 8.08 -4.37
C ILE A 21 0.10 7.89 -5.39
N ILE A 22 -0.21 7.92 -6.69
CA ILE A 22 0.79 7.75 -7.74
C ILE A 22 1.82 8.89 -7.76
N SER A 23 1.38 10.15 -7.58
CA SER A 23 2.29 11.31 -7.65
C SER A 23 3.02 11.60 -6.34
N GLN A 24 2.35 11.40 -5.21
CA GLN A 24 2.86 11.76 -3.89
C GLN A 24 3.56 10.58 -3.22
N ALA A 25 2.94 9.40 -3.15
CA ALA A 25 3.56 8.26 -2.47
C ALA A 25 4.59 7.55 -3.35
N TYR A 26 4.31 7.38 -4.64
CA TYR A 26 5.15 6.57 -5.54
C TYR A 26 5.86 7.37 -6.63
N GLY A 27 5.68 8.68 -6.70
CA GLY A 27 6.15 9.48 -7.85
C GLY A 27 7.65 9.38 -8.06
N ASP A 28 8.42 9.63 -7.00
CA ASP A 28 9.88 9.67 -7.06
C ASP A 28 10.46 8.27 -7.27
N THR A 29 9.94 7.27 -6.54
CA THR A 29 10.31 5.85 -6.73
C THR A 29 10.05 5.39 -8.16
N ARG A 30 8.90 5.75 -8.76
CA ARG A 30 8.61 5.43 -10.16
C ARG A 30 9.58 6.10 -11.12
N ALA A 31 9.98 7.35 -10.84
CA ALA A 31 10.92 8.08 -11.67
C ALA A 31 12.30 7.40 -11.70
N ILE A 32 12.85 7.07 -10.53
CA ILE A 32 14.17 6.42 -10.44
C ILE A 32 14.17 4.98 -10.96
N LEU A 33 13.03 4.30 -10.92
CA LEU A 33 12.85 2.97 -11.54
C LEU A 33 12.60 3.05 -13.05
N GLY A 34 12.66 4.24 -13.66
CA GLY A 34 12.46 4.44 -15.10
C GLY A 34 11.03 4.15 -15.57
N LEU A 35 10.06 4.11 -14.67
CA LEU A 35 8.67 3.82 -15.03
C LEU A 35 8.05 5.02 -15.73
N ARG A 36 7.33 4.78 -16.82
CA ARG A 36 6.68 5.85 -17.57
C ARG A 36 5.67 6.58 -16.69
N ARG A 37 5.62 7.90 -16.86
CA ARG A 37 4.52 8.72 -16.36
C ARG A 37 3.30 8.51 -17.26
N GLY A 38 2.10 8.60 -16.69
CA GLY A 38 0.86 8.41 -17.45
C GLY A 38 0.71 9.42 -18.60
N ASN A 39 -0.05 9.05 -19.62
CA ASN A 39 -0.45 9.91 -20.76
C ASN A 39 0.73 10.55 -21.52
N GLY A 40 1.83 9.81 -21.71
CA GLY A 40 2.98 10.27 -22.49
C GLY A 40 3.76 11.44 -21.86
N ARG A 41 3.48 11.80 -20.61
CA ARG A 41 4.21 12.84 -19.90
C ARG A 41 5.64 12.37 -19.62
N LYS A 42 6.59 13.30 -19.65
CA LYS A 42 7.97 13.05 -19.22
C LYS A 42 8.12 13.32 -17.72
N TRP A 43 9.14 12.70 -17.12
CA TRP A 43 9.65 13.12 -15.82
C TRP A 43 10.35 14.47 -15.97
N PRO A 44 10.35 15.32 -14.93
CA PRO A 44 11.18 16.51 -14.94
C PRO A 44 12.66 16.10 -14.90
N ASP A 45 13.53 16.94 -15.47
CA ASP A 45 14.98 16.72 -15.44
C ASP A 45 15.55 16.93 -14.03
N GLU A 46 14.93 17.81 -13.26
CA GLU A 46 15.26 18.12 -11.86
C GLU A 46 14.05 17.96 -10.93
N PHE A 47 14.32 17.57 -9.69
CA PHE A 47 13.36 17.39 -8.62
C PHE A 47 13.72 18.32 -7.46
N ASN A 48 12.73 18.99 -6.89
CA ASN A 48 12.95 19.82 -5.72
C ASN A 48 12.85 18.96 -4.45
N VAL A 49 13.97 18.86 -3.74
CA VAL A 49 14.06 18.21 -2.43
C VAL A 49 14.11 19.27 -1.34
N GLN A 50 13.14 19.25 -0.43
CA GLN A 50 13.10 20.20 0.67
C GLN A 50 14.07 19.79 1.78
N VAL A 51 15.03 20.67 2.08
CA VAL A 51 16.01 20.51 3.16
C VAL A 51 15.78 21.61 4.20
N THR A 52 15.63 21.22 5.46
CA THR A 52 15.54 22.16 6.58
C THR A 52 16.91 22.37 7.20
N ARG A 53 17.41 23.61 7.23
CA ARG A 53 18.67 24.04 7.84
C ARG A 53 18.41 25.21 8.75
N GLU A 54 18.88 25.18 10.00
CA GLU A 54 18.72 26.31 10.94
C GLU A 54 17.27 26.83 11.03
N ALA A 55 16.29 25.92 11.00
CA ALA A 55 14.84 26.17 10.95
C ALA A 55 14.28 26.77 9.63
N GLU A 56 15.12 27.08 8.64
CA GLU A 56 14.70 27.50 7.31
C GLU A 56 14.51 26.31 6.37
N LYS A 57 13.47 26.39 5.51
CA LYS A 57 13.20 25.39 4.48
C LYS A 57 13.72 25.88 3.15
N ILE A 58 14.63 25.12 2.55
CA ILE A 58 15.25 25.42 1.26
C ILE A 58 14.92 24.29 0.30
N ASP A 59 14.51 24.63 -0.92
CA ASP A 59 14.34 23.66 -2.00
C ASP A 59 15.68 23.49 -2.73
N VAL A 60 16.21 22.27 -2.73
CA VAL A 60 17.43 21.89 -3.45
C VAL A 60 17.02 21.14 -4.70
N ALA A 61 17.38 21.68 -5.87
CA ALA A 61 17.18 21.00 -7.15
C ALA A 61 18.20 19.84 -7.28
N VAL A 62 17.71 18.63 -7.56
CA VAL A 62 18.54 17.44 -7.80
C VAL A 62 18.15 16.78 -9.11
N LYS A 63 19.12 16.22 -9.83
CA LYS A 63 18.83 15.44 -11.03
C LYS A 63 18.14 14.13 -10.68
N GLY A 64 17.38 13.58 -11.63
CA GLY A 64 16.65 12.33 -11.42
C GLY A 64 17.54 11.13 -11.03
N ASP A 65 18.77 11.08 -11.55
CA ASP A 65 19.77 10.05 -11.23
C ASP A 65 20.49 10.30 -9.89
N GLU A 66 20.33 11.46 -9.26
CA GLU A 66 20.87 11.83 -7.94
C GLU A 66 19.78 11.87 -6.86
N LEU A 67 18.51 11.79 -7.24
CA LEU A 67 17.36 11.88 -6.34
C LEU A 67 17.41 10.79 -5.23
N PRO A 68 17.42 11.16 -3.93
CA PRO A 68 17.30 10.21 -2.83
C PRO A 68 15.83 9.78 -2.64
N ALA A 69 15.28 9.01 -3.58
CA ALA A 69 13.89 8.59 -3.49
C ALA A 69 13.70 7.50 -2.43
N ALA A 70 12.71 7.70 -1.56
CA ALA A 70 12.21 6.71 -0.63
C ALA A 70 10.69 6.77 -0.61
N VAL A 71 10.07 5.66 -0.22
CA VAL A 71 8.61 5.50 -0.13
C VAL A 71 8.22 4.99 1.24
N TRP A 72 7.10 5.50 1.75
CA TRP A 72 6.45 4.93 2.92
C TRP A 72 5.69 3.68 2.53
N LEU A 73 6.11 2.56 3.07
CA LEU A 73 5.45 1.27 2.95
C LEU A 73 4.52 1.07 4.14
N THR A 74 3.27 0.78 3.82
CA THR A 74 2.27 0.38 4.81
C THR A 74 2.41 -1.12 5.06
N CYS A 75 2.84 -1.49 6.26
CA CYS A 75 3.03 -2.89 6.64
C CYS A 75 1.84 -3.33 7.50
N LEU A 76 1.08 -4.31 7.00
CA LEU A 76 -0.03 -4.91 7.74
C LEU A 76 0.44 -6.22 8.37
N ASN A 77 0.36 -6.27 9.70
CA ASN A 77 0.72 -7.43 10.51
C ASN A 77 -0.52 -8.20 10.99
N HIS A 78 -1.58 -8.20 10.19
CA HIS A 78 -2.79 -8.97 10.44
C HIS A 78 -3.37 -9.46 9.12
N ARG A 79 -4.12 -10.56 9.15
CA ARG A 79 -4.93 -11.01 8.01
C ARG A 79 -6.20 -10.18 7.86
N PRO A 80 -6.91 -10.20 6.71
CA PRO A 80 -8.22 -9.55 6.59
C PRO A 80 -9.17 -10.02 7.70
N LEU A 81 -9.68 -9.10 8.52
CA LEU A 81 -10.41 -9.45 9.74
C LEU A 81 -11.75 -10.16 9.48
N ILE A 82 -12.31 -10.02 8.28
CA ILE A 82 -13.52 -10.74 7.87
C ILE A 82 -13.34 -12.27 7.90
N LEU A 83 -12.10 -12.74 7.70
CA LEU A 83 -11.77 -14.17 7.74
C LEU A 83 -11.72 -14.74 9.16
N ASP A 84 -11.75 -13.88 10.18
CA ASP A 84 -11.79 -14.25 11.60
C ASP A 84 -13.19 -14.09 12.22
N ASN A 85 -14.17 -13.58 11.46
CA ASN A 85 -15.43 -13.06 11.97
C ASN A 85 -15.24 -12.07 13.14
N LYS A 86 -14.11 -11.35 13.17
CA LYS A 86 -13.84 -10.36 14.21
C LYS A 86 -14.65 -9.10 13.94
N PRO A 87 -15.27 -8.48 14.96
CA PRO A 87 -15.85 -7.16 14.81
C PRO A 87 -14.75 -6.19 14.38
N VAL A 88 -15.11 -5.17 13.60
CA VAL A 88 -14.14 -4.10 13.30
C VAL A 88 -14.05 -3.21 14.51
N SER A 89 -13.06 -3.61 15.29
CA SER A 89 -12.68 -3.22 16.61
C SER A 89 -11.68 -2.11 16.79
N GLY A 90 -12.07 -0.89 17.16
CA GLY A 90 -11.10 0.08 17.68
C GLY A 90 -10.01 0.52 16.68
N ASN A 91 -8.85 0.90 17.22
CA ASN A 91 -7.73 1.40 16.44
C ASN A 91 -6.90 0.24 15.87
N VAL A 92 -6.73 0.22 14.55
CA VAL A 92 -5.81 -0.69 13.89
C VAL A 92 -4.40 -0.15 14.01
N LYS A 93 -3.47 -0.99 14.48
CA LYS A 93 -2.04 -0.71 14.37
C LYS A 93 -1.57 -1.00 12.95
N VAL A 94 -1.06 0.04 12.29
CA VAL A 94 -0.42 -0.07 10.98
C VAL A 94 1.02 0.33 11.16
N ASP A 95 1.93 -0.55 10.76
CA ASP A 95 3.35 -0.26 10.79
C ASP A 95 3.73 0.52 9.52
N LEU A 96 4.58 1.53 9.67
CA LEU A 96 5.16 2.28 8.56
C LEU A 96 6.65 1.99 8.47
N ALA A 97 7.10 1.60 7.29
CA ALA A 97 8.51 1.49 6.97
C ALA A 97 8.87 2.51 5.91
N LEU A 98 9.96 3.25 6.12
CA LEU A 98 10.56 4.05 5.05
C LEU A 98 11.53 3.15 4.29
N TRP A 99 11.37 3.07 2.97
CA TRP A 99 12.14 2.15 2.14
C TRP A 99 12.65 2.84 0.88
N SER A 100 13.85 2.48 0.42
CA SER A 100 14.44 2.97 -0.82
C SER A 100 14.98 1.82 -1.67
N PRO A 101 14.80 1.83 -3.01
CA PRO A 101 15.40 0.84 -3.91
C PRO A 101 16.89 1.10 -4.14
N LEU A 102 17.40 2.25 -3.70
CA LEU A 102 18.72 2.74 -4.00
C LEU A 102 19.71 2.26 -2.94
N LYS A 103 20.78 1.57 -3.39
CA LYS A 103 21.86 1.12 -2.49
C LYS A 103 22.68 2.31 -1.96
N ASP A 104 22.78 3.37 -2.75
CA ASP A 104 23.47 4.64 -2.49
C ASP A 104 22.55 5.71 -1.89
N TYR A 105 21.38 5.34 -1.36
CA TYR A 105 20.40 6.28 -0.78
C TYR A 105 21.03 7.22 0.27
N GLN A 106 21.89 6.68 1.14
CA GLN A 106 22.55 7.47 2.19
C GLN A 106 23.56 8.46 1.61
N ASP A 107 24.29 8.08 0.55
CA ASP A 107 25.26 8.95 -0.11
C ASP A 107 24.56 10.12 -0.80
N ARG A 108 23.42 9.85 -1.46
CA ARG A 108 22.56 10.87 -2.06
C ARG A 108 22.00 11.83 -1.03
N LEU A 109 21.60 11.34 0.14
CA LEU A 109 21.17 12.20 1.25
C LEU A 109 22.32 13.07 1.76
N ALA A 110 23.52 12.50 1.92
CA ALA A 110 24.68 13.23 2.38
C ALA A 110 25.10 14.34 1.39
N ALA A 111 24.95 14.10 0.08
CA ALA A 111 25.23 15.07 -0.97
C ALA A 111 24.33 16.32 -0.91
N LEU A 112 23.16 16.24 -0.26
CA LEU A 112 22.30 17.40 -0.01
C LEU A 112 22.87 18.37 1.04
N GLY A 113 23.98 18.01 1.69
CA GLY A 113 24.60 18.80 2.75
C GLY A 113 23.90 18.65 4.11
N PRO A 114 24.33 19.42 5.12
CA PRO A 114 23.78 19.33 6.47
C PRO A 114 22.30 19.75 6.48
N GLY A 115 21.49 19.11 7.32
CA GLY A 115 20.09 19.45 7.54
C GLY A 115 19.17 18.24 7.70
N THR A 116 17.87 18.51 7.83
CA THR A 116 16.83 17.47 7.81
C THR A 116 16.16 17.45 6.44
N VAL A 117 16.20 16.31 5.76
CA VAL A 117 15.56 16.15 4.45
C VAL A 117 14.10 15.73 4.62
N SER A 118 13.17 16.47 4.03
CA SER A 118 11.76 16.09 3.96
C SER A 118 11.50 15.23 2.72
N VAL A 119 11.81 13.94 2.83
CA VAL A 119 11.53 12.94 1.77
C VAL A 119 10.05 12.48 1.77
N ALA A 120 9.36 12.66 2.89
CA ALA A 120 8.02 12.15 3.10
C ALA A 120 6.95 13.07 2.52
N LYS A 121 6.53 12.83 1.28
CA LYS A 121 5.30 13.42 0.74
C LYS A 121 4.08 12.95 1.56
N ARG A 122 3.03 13.77 1.60
CA ARG A 122 1.83 13.54 2.39
C ARG A 122 1.25 12.14 2.11
N TYR A 123 1.35 11.24 3.09
CA TYR A 123 0.82 9.89 2.99
C TYR A 123 -0.56 9.80 3.62
N ARG A 124 -1.54 9.29 2.87
CA ARG A 124 -2.93 9.16 3.32
C ARG A 124 -3.34 7.70 3.26
N PHE A 125 -3.40 7.06 4.43
CA PHE A 125 -3.76 5.65 4.55
C PHE A 125 -5.11 5.33 3.89
N ASP A 126 -6.12 6.17 4.11
CA ASP A 126 -7.45 6.00 3.53
C ASP A 126 -7.41 5.93 2.00
N GLU A 127 -6.59 6.79 1.38
CA GLU A 127 -6.41 6.82 -0.07
C GLU A 127 -5.59 5.64 -0.58
N PHE A 128 -4.54 5.25 0.15
CA PHE A 128 -3.69 4.12 -0.19
C PHE A 128 -4.46 2.80 -0.23
N PHE A 129 -5.25 2.53 0.80
CA PHE A 129 -6.03 1.30 0.87
C PHE A 129 -7.20 1.30 -0.13
N ARG A 130 -7.83 2.44 -0.42
CA ARG A 130 -8.80 2.56 -1.54
C ARG A 130 -8.13 2.27 -2.88
N PHE A 131 -6.88 2.73 -3.05
CA PHE A 131 -6.07 2.45 -4.22
C PHE A 131 -5.78 0.95 -4.38
N ILE A 132 -5.26 0.30 -3.35
CA ILE A 132 -5.02 -1.15 -3.35
C ILE A 132 -6.32 -1.94 -3.57
N ASN A 133 -7.41 -1.56 -2.91
CA ASN A 133 -8.70 -2.23 -3.06
C ASN A 133 -9.25 -2.10 -4.48
N ARG A 134 -9.11 -0.94 -5.11
CA ARG A 134 -9.51 -0.75 -6.52
C ARG A 134 -8.70 -1.63 -7.46
N ILE A 135 -7.39 -1.73 -7.27
CA ILE A 135 -6.52 -2.62 -8.07
C ILE A 135 -7.02 -4.07 -7.95
N ALA A 136 -7.20 -4.54 -6.72
CA ALA A 136 -7.71 -5.87 -6.43
C ALA A 136 -9.08 -6.12 -7.09
N PHE A 137 -10.03 -5.20 -6.90
CA PHE A 137 -11.37 -5.30 -7.44
C PHE A 137 -11.38 -5.38 -8.97
N ALA A 138 -10.66 -4.47 -9.63
CA ALA A 138 -10.57 -4.43 -11.08
C ALA A 138 -9.94 -5.72 -11.64
N TYR A 139 -8.90 -6.23 -10.99
CA TYR A 139 -8.26 -7.49 -11.35
C TYR A 139 -9.22 -8.67 -11.20
N ALA A 140 -9.87 -8.83 -10.05
CA ALA A 140 -10.84 -9.90 -9.82
C ALA A 140 -12.01 -9.83 -10.82
N HIS A 141 -12.54 -8.63 -11.08
CA HIS A 141 -13.61 -8.44 -12.03
C HIS A 141 -13.21 -8.83 -13.46
N ALA A 142 -11.98 -8.49 -13.88
CA ALA A 142 -11.47 -8.94 -15.17
C ALA A 142 -11.28 -10.46 -15.22
N SER A 143 -10.64 -11.04 -14.20
CA SER A 143 -10.31 -12.48 -14.15
C SER A 143 -11.55 -13.38 -14.05
N LEU A 144 -12.53 -12.98 -13.24
CA LEU A 144 -13.78 -13.72 -13.04
C LEU A 144 -14.91 -13.27 -13.97
N ARG A 145 -14.67 -12.29 -14.84
CA ARG A 145 -15.70 -11.68 -15.72
C ARG A 145 -16.94 -11.21 -14.93
N GLY A 146 -16.71 -10.67 -13.73
CA GLY A 146 -17.77 -10.20 -12.83
C GLY A 146 -18.61 -11.29 -12.15
N LYS A 147 -18.20 -12.58 -12.19
CA LYS A 147 -18.91 -13.69 -11.55
C LYS A 147 -18.59 -13.82 -10.05
N PHE A 148 -18.91 -12.79 -9.28
CA PHE A 148 -18.83 -12.80 -7.82
C PHE A 148 -19.70 -11.67 -7.23
N SER A 149 -20.13 -11.81 -5.98
CA SER A 149 -20.86 -10.78 -5.24
C SER A 149 -19.88 -9.78 -4.61
N PRO A 150 -19.86 -8.50 -5.04
CA PRO A 150 -18.86 -7.54 -4.58
C PRO A 150 -19.12 -7.06 -3.15
N LEU A 151 -18.07 -6.97 -2.32
CA LEU A 151 -18.15 -6.51 -0.93
C LEU A 151 -17.56 -5.11 -0.70
N THR A 152 -16.61 -4.68 -1.54
CA THR A 152 -15.78 -3.49 -1.26
C THR A 152 -16.06 -2.27 -2.14
N VAL A 153 -17.09 -2.31 -2.99
CA VAL A 153 -17.40 -1.21 -3.93
C VAL A 153 -17.72 0.10 -3.20
N GLU A 154 -18.58 0.04 -2.16
CA GLU A 154 -18.90 1.22 -1.34
C GLU A 154 -17.66 1.78 -0.63
N TYR A 155 -16.70 0.92 -0.30
CA TYR A 155 -15.44 1.35 0.30
C TYR A 155 -14.56 2.10 -0.71
N ILE A 156 -14.46 1.61 -1.95
CA ILE A 156 -13.72 2.30 -3.01
C ILE A 156 -14.34 3.67 -3.31
N LEU A 157 -15.68 3.75 -3.31
CA LEU A 157 -16.39 4.95 -3.79
C LEU A 157 -16.71 5.98 -2.68
N ARG A 158 -17.02 5.56 -1.47
CA ARG A 158 -17.68 6.42 -0.47
C ARG A 158 -17.04 6.41 0.92
N ASP A 159 -16.58 5.25 1.41
CA ASP A 159 -16.06 5.13 2.78
C ASP A 159 -14.61 5.62 2.91
N ARG A 160 -14.32 6.36 3.98
CA ARG A 160 -13.01 6.96 4.29
C ARG A 160 -12.26 6.21 5.39
N GLY A 161 -12.44 4.90 5.50
CA GLY A 161 -11.52 4.04 6.25
C GLY A 161 -12.06 3.38 7.51
N LYS A 162 -13.36 3.44 7.80
CA LYS A 162 -13.91 2.81 9.01
C LYS A 162 -13.82 1.28 9.00
N TRP A 163 -13.76 0.64 7.83
CA TRP A 163 -13.82 -0.82 7.70
C TRP A 163 -12.66 -1.42 6.90
N ILE A 164 -11.55 -0.69 6.82
CA ILE A 164 -10.44 -0.95 5.90
C ILE A 164 -9.78 -2.32 6.13
N THR A 165 -9.53 -2.64 7.40
CA THR A 165 -8.88 -3.87 7.83
C THR A 165 -9.80 -5.07 7.88
N ARG A 166 -11.11 -4.83 7.76
CA ARG A 166 -12.07 -5.90 7.56
C ARG A 166 -11.73 -6.68 6.30
N TYR A 167 -11.41 -5.96 5.23
CA TYR A 167 -11.24 -6.53 3.91
C TYR A 167 -9.77 -6.59 3.47
N ILE A 168 -8.87 -5.81 4.07
CA ILE A 168 -7.46 -5.74 3.68
C ILE A 168 -6.59 -6.23 4.82
N GLY A 169 -5.62 -7.08 4.53
CA GLY A 169 -4.61 -7.57 5.46
C GLY A 169 -3.25 -7.74 4.79
N GLY A 170 -2.26 -8.14 5.57
CA GLY A 170 -0.96 -8.60 5.06
C GLY A 170 -1.07 -9.91 4.31
N ASP A 171 0.04 -10.29 3.67
CA ASP A 171 0.12 -11.50 2.86
C ASP A 171 -0.09 -12.77 3.68
N ILE A 172 -1.16 -13.50 3.36
CA ILE A 172 -1.48 -14.82 3.90
C ILE A 172 -1.58 -15.89 2.81
N ILE A 173 -1.54 -15.48 1.55
CA ILE A 173 -1.64 -16.39 0.40
C ILE A 173 -0.24 -16.90 0.05
N GLY A 174 0.78 -16.06 0.27
CA GLY A 174 2.14 -16.34 -0.15
C GLY A 174 2.33 -16.01 -1.63
N ARG A 175 3.59 -16.04 -2.07
CA ARG A 175 3.95 -15.89 -3.47
C ARG A 175 3.81 -17.24 -4.17
N PRO A 176 3.02 -17.37 -5.24
CA PRO A 176 2.96 -18.60 -6.04
C PRO A 176 4.33 -18.99 -6.60
N ASP A 177 4.59 -20.29 -6.73
CA ASP A 177 5.85 -20.81 -7.30
C ASP A 177 6.05 -20.42 -8.77
N ASP A 178 4.94 -20.17 -9.49
CA ASP A 178 4.90 -19.75 -10.89
C ASP A 178 4.77 -18.23 -11.06
N ALA A 179 4.94 -17.45 -9.98
CA ALA A 179 4.85 -16.00 -10.05
C ALA A 179 5.89 -15.43 -11.03
N SER A 180 5.42 -14.58 -11.95
CA SER A 180 6.30 -13.87 -12.87
C SER A 180 7.24 -12.93 -12.09
N HIS A 181 8.41 -12.67 -12.66
CA HIS A 181 9.37 -11.68 -12.14
C HIS A 181 8.99 -10.26 -12.61
N ASP A 182 7.70 -9.93 -12.57
CA ASP A 182 7.20 -8.62 -12.96
C ASP A 182 7.34 -7.61 -11.82
N ILE A 183 7.38 -6.32 -12.18
CA ILE A 183 7.47 -5.22 -11.21
C ILE A 183 6.25 -5.20 -10.28
N HIS A 184 5.09 -5.68 -10.74
CA HIS A 184 3.88 -5.78 -9.93
C HIS A 184 3.28 -7.17 -10.09
N GLU A 185 2.90 -7.82 -8.99
CA GLU A 185 2.24 -9.12 -9.02
C GLU A 185 0.81 -8.99 -8.51
N LEU A 186 -0.12 -9.61 -9.23
CA LEU A 186 -1.52 -9.75 -8.83
C LEU A 186 -1.89 -11.23 -8.90
N TYR A 187 -2.43 -11.77 -7.81
CA TYR A 187 -2.85 -13.18 -7.77
C TYR A 187 -4.25 -13.30 -7.21
N LEU A 188 -5.11 -14.02 -7.94
CA LEU A 188 -6.48 -14.28 -7.54
C LEU A 188 -6.53 -15.60 -6.77
N ALA A 189 -7.14 -15.57 -5.59
CA ALA A 189 -7.34 -16.74 -4.76
C ALA A 189 -8.79 -16.83 -4.28
N GLN A 190 -9.17 -18.04 -3.89
CA GLN A 190 -10.42 -18.31 -3.20
C GLN A 190 -10.11 -18.78 -1.78
N ILE A 191 -10.74 -18.16 -0.79
CA ILE A 191 -10.51 -18.46 0.62
C ILE A 191 -11.83 -18.90 1.24
N LYS A 192 -11.88 -20.13 1.74
CA LYS A 192 -13.05 -20.63 2.48
C LYS A 192 -12.94 -20.25 3.95
N ALA A 193 -13.93 -19.53 4.47
CA ALA A 193 -14.03 -19.19 5.89
C ALA A 193 -15.50 -19.01 6.29
N HIS A 194 -15.88 -19.51 7.47
CA HIS A 194 -17.24 -19.37 8.03
C HIS A 194 -18.36 -19.81 7.07
N GLY A 195 -18.15 -20.89 6.32
CA GLY A 195 -19.15 -21.40 5.36
C GLY A 195 -19.27 -20.60 4.05
N LEU A 196 -18.47 -19.55 3.87
CA LEU A 196 -18.44 -18.74 2.65
C LEU A 196 -17.14 -18.98 1.87
N THR A 197 -17.22 -18.90 0.54
CA THR A 197 -16.03 -18.76 -0.32
C THR A 197 -15.83 -17.30 -0.67
N TYR A 198 -14.76 -16.72 -0.14
CA TYR A 198 -14.34 -15.36 -0.42
C TYR A 198 -13.47 -15.30 -1.67
N VAL A 199 -13.69 -14.27 -2.48
CA VAL A 199 -12.79 -13.89 -3.58
C VAL A 199 -11.74 -12.95 -3.00
N ALA A 200 -10.48 -13.39 -3.04
CA ALA A 200 -9.35 -12.66 -2.52
C ALA A 200 -8.37 -12.33 -3.65
N VAL A 201 -7.74 -11.16 -3.59
CA VAL A 201 -6.64 -10.81 -4.48
C VAL A 201 -5.43 -10.42 -3.65
N ARG A 202 -4.31 -11.10 -3.91
CA ARG A 202 -2.99 -10.69 -3.46
C ARG A 202 -2.49 -9.58 -4.40
N VAL A 203 -2.13 -8.44 -3.83
CA VAL A 203 -1.58 -7.27 -4.52
C VAL A 203 -0.18 -7.00 -4.00
N HIS A 204 0.83 -7.13 -4.85
CA HIS A 204 2.23 -6.91 -4.50
C HIS A 204 2.84 -5.89 -5.47
N LEU A 205 2.84 -4.62 -5.07
CA LEU A 205 3.38 -3.54 -5.90
C LEU A 205 4.88 -3.42 -5.68
N PHE A 206 5.68 -3.35 -6.76
CA PHE A 206 7.14 -3.31 -6.68
C PHE A 206 7.70 -4.62 -6.08
N ALA A 207 7.22 -5.75 -6.61
CA ALA A 207 7.55 -7.09 -6.12
C ALA A 207 9.05 -7.41 -6.23
N LEU A 208 9.74 -6.86 -7.24
CA LEU A 208 11.20 -6.98 -7.41
C LEU A 208 12.01 -6.27 -6.32
N ASN A 209 11.34 -5.57 -5.41
CA ASN A 209 11.94 -4.72 -4.41
C ASN A 209 11.49 -5.10 -2.98
N ASP A 210 10.93 -6.29 -2.78
CA ASP A 210 10.50 -6.81 -1.47
C ASP A 210 9.52 -5.88 -0.73
N PHE A 211 8.61 -5.24 -1.47
CA PHE A 211 7.55 -4.44 -0.87
C PHE A 211 6.56 -5.34 -0.13
N PRO A 212 5.79 -4.81 0.83
CA PRO A 212 4.68 -5.55 1.39
C PRO A 212 3.68 -5.97 0.31
N ALA A 213 3.28 -7.23 0.36
CA ALA A 213 2.09 -7.71 -0.34
C ALA A 213 0.86 -7.59 0.56
N TYR A 214 -0.27 -7.30 -0.06
CA TYR A 214 -1.56 -7.12 0.59
C TYR A 214 -2.55 -8.17 0.09
N VAL A 215 -3.38 -8.70 0.97
CA VAL A 215 -4.53 -9.52 0.58
C VAL A 215 -5.79 -8.70 0.75
N VAL A 216 -6.57 -8.58 -0.34
CA VAL A 216 -7.84 -7.87 -0.36
C VAL A 216 -8.97 -8.85 -0.62
N ILE A 217 -9.94 -8.90 0.29
CA ILE A 217 -11.21 -9.60 0.09
C ILE A 217 -12.14 -8.68 -0.69
N VAL A 218 -12.38 -8.99 -1.96
CA VAL A 218 -13.16 -8.13 -2.88
C VAL A 218 -14.63 -8.54 -2.95
N GLY A 219 -14.95 -9.78 -2.57
CA GLY A 219 -16.30 -10.31 -2.66
C GLY A 219 -16.44 -11.76 -2.21
N THR A 220 -17.58 -12.38 -2.54
CA THR A 220 -17.85 -13.82 -2.33
C THR A 220 -18.29 -14.49 -3.63
N GLU A 221 -18.05 -15.80 -3.78
CA GLU A 221 -18.57 -16.56 -4.93
C GLU A 221 -20.09 -16.70 -4.89
N ASN A 222 -20.64 -16.88 -3.68
CA ASN A 222 -22.06 -17.07 -3.42
C ASN A 222 -22.49 -16.11 -2.32
N ALA A 223 -23.23 -15.05 -2.64
CA ALA A 223 -24.12 -14.40 -1.68
C ALA A 223 -25.19 -13.58 -2.41
N GLU A 224 -26.44 -14.02 -2.29
CA GLU A 224 -27.52 -13.10 -1.91
C GLU A 224 -27.06 -12.45 -0.59
N THR A 225 -26.67 -11.18 -0.62
CA THR A 225 -25.88 -10.54 0.44
C THR A 225 -26.67 -10.33 1.74
N GLU A 226 -26.28 -11.00 2.82
CA GLU A 226 -26.40 -10.44 4.17
C GLU A 226 -25.35 -9.34 4.33
N GLN A 227 -25.78 -8.08 4.40
CA GLN A 227 -24.91 -7.03 4.93
C GLN A 227 -24.66 -7.31 6.42
N PRO A 228 -23.42 -7.17 6.94
CA PRO A 228 -23.18 -7.33 8.36
C PRO A 228 -23.90 -6.23 9.14
N THR A 229 -24.91 -6.60 9.92
CA THR A 229 -25.69 -5.72 10.80
C THR A 229 -25.05 -5.48 12.18
N GLY A 230 -23.84 -6.00 12.42
CA GLY A 230 -23.19 -5.94 13.73
C GLY A 230 -22.59 -4.57 14.07
N ALA A 231 -23.02 -3.98 15.18
CA ALA A 231 -22.41 -2.80 15.78
C ALA A 231 -20.93 -3.01 16.11
N ALA A 232 -20.09 -1.98 15.91
CA ALA A 232 -18.67 -2.01 16.24
C ALA A 232 -18.46 -2.19 17.76
N HIS A 233 -17.73 -3.22 18.17
CA HIS A 233 -17.51 -3.58 19.58
C HIS A 233 -16.04 -3.53 19.96
N ASP A 234 -15.57 -2.48 20.64
CA ASP A 234 -14.17 -2.21 21.04
C ASP A 234 -13.49 -3.37 21.81
N VAL A 235 -12.32 -3.84 21.35
CA VAL A 235 -11.56 -4.96 21.94
C VAL A 235 -10.15 -4.51 22.31
N LYS A 236 -9.75 -4.76 23.57
CA LYS A 236 -8.56 -4.19 24.23
C LYS A 236 -7.26 -5.02 24.15
N ASP A 237 -7.20 -6.14 23.42
CA ASP A 237 -5.96 -6.96 23.43
C ASP A 237 -5.68 -7.70 22.10
N PRO A 238 -4.62 -7.31 21.35
CA PRO A 238 -4.21 -7.98 20.12
C PRO A 238 -3.22 -9.11 20.42
N GLY A 239 -3.70 -10.36 20.38
CA GLY A 239 -2.95 -11.57 20.76
C GLY A 239 -1.67 -11.91 19.97
N SER A 240 -1.04 -13.01 20.40
CA SER A 240 0.33 -13.51 20.17
C SER A 240 0.86 -13.69 18.73
N TRP A 241 0.05 -13.48 17.69
CA TRP A 241 0.44 -13.67 16.28
C TRP A 241 1.49 -12.65 15.79
N THR A 242 1.48 -11.45 16.37
CA THR A 242 2.40 -10.34 16.05
C THR A 242 3.87 -10.65 16.33
N LYS A 243 4.18 -11.50 17.31
CA LYS A 243 5.59 -11.83 17.64
C LYS A 243 6.26 -12.70 16.58
N VAL A 244 5.57 -13.73 16.09
CA VAL A 244 6.13 -14.74 15.18
C VAL A 244 6.50 -14.16 13.81
N ASN A 245 5.64 -13.32 13.23
CA ASN A 245 5.91 -12.73 11.92
C ASN A 245 6.88 -11.53 11.97
N PHE A 246 6.91 -10.80 13.09
CA PHE A 246 7.91 -9.75 13.30
C PHE A 246 9.32 -10.33 13.40
N GLU A 247 9.48 -11.47 14.07
CA GLU A 247 10.76 -12.17 14.17
C GLU A 247 11.21 -12.77 12.84
N ARG A 248 10.27 -13.31 12.03
CA ARG A 248 10.56 -13.80 10.68
C ARG A 248 11.03 -12.68 9.74
N PHE A 249 10.36 -11.53 9.76
CA PHE A 249 10.77 -10.35 8.98
C PHE A 249 12.16 -9.83 9.41
N ARG A 250 12.50 -10.01 10.69
CA ARG A 250 13.83 -9.66 11.25
C ARG A 250 14.93 -10.65 10.90
N ALA A 251 14.59 -11.93 10.72
CA ALA A 251 15.54 -13.01 10.48
C ALA A 251 15.87 -13.21 9.00
N GLU A 252 14.93 -12.89 8.09
CA GLU A 252 15.07 -13.10 6.64
C GLU A 252 15.60 -11.86 5.89
N THR A 253 15.76 -10.70 6.55
CA THR A 253 16.32 -9.49 5.93
C THR A 253 17.85 -9.47 5.99
N VAL A 254 18.48 -9.40 4.80
CA VAL A 254 19.87 -8.95 4.62
C VAL A 254 20.07 -7.66 5.43
N PRO A 255 21.18 -7.47 6.17
CA PRO A 255 21.38 -6.29 7.00
C PRO A 255 21.48 -5.04 6.14
N HIS A 256 20.34 -4.43 5.82
CA HIS A 256 20.29 -3.08 5.30
C HIS A 256 20.61 -2.10 6.43
N PRO A 257 21.32 -0.99 6.14
CA PRO A 257 21.67 0.00 7.13
C PRO A 257 20.40 0.56 7.77
N ARG A 258 20.14 0.15 9.02
CA ARG A 258 19.04 0.67 9.82
C ARG A 258 19.24 2.16 9.99
N VAL A 259 18.35 2.98 9.44
CA VAL A 259 18.21 4.37 9.84
C VAL A 259 17.69 4.37 11.28
N ARG A 260 18.61 4.54 12.24
CA ARG A 260 18.24 4.71 13.65
C ARG A 260 17.80 6.16 13.85
N PHE A 261 16.52 6.36 14.12
CA PHE A 261 16.05 7.64 14.66
C PHE A 261 16.60 7.77 16.08
N ARG A 262 17.57 8.66 16.29
CA ARG A 262 18.01 9.08 17.63
C ARG A 262 16.91 9.97 18.19
N ARG A 263 16.33 9.62 19.34
CA ARG A 263 15.62 10.62 20.15
C ARG A 263 16.64 11.67 20.54
N VAL A 264 16.37 12.92 20.18
CA VAL A 264 17.03 14.07 20.81
C VAL A 264 16.50 14.10 22.25
N PRO A 265 17.36 14.10 23.29
CA PRO A 265 16.91 14.31 24.66
C PRO A 265 16.24 15.67 24.78
N ASP A 266 15.13 15.75 25.49
CA ASP A 266 14.58 17.02 25.92
C ASP A 266 15.58 17.67 26.89
N GLU A 267 16.10 18.85 26.55
CA GLU A 267 16.79 19.77 27.47
C GLU A 267 15.77 20.63 28.21
#